data_AF-A0A6H2FTV3-F1
#
_entry.id   AF-A0A6H2FTV3-F1
#
_cell.length_a   1.000
_cell.length_b   1.000
_cell.length_c   1.000
_cell.angle_alpha   90.00
_cell.angle_beta   90.00
_cell.angle_gamma   90.00
#
_symmetry.space_group_name_H-M   'P 1'
#
loop_
_entity.id
_entity.type
_entity.pdbx_description
1 polymer ?
#
loop_
_entity_poly.entity_id
_entity_poly.type
_entity_poly.pdbx_seq_one_letter_code
_entity_poly.pdbx_strand_id
1 'polypeptide(L)'
;MNKFTSVLDFIKLWIFQNRVFILYQCEHFVLAGMILFFGLWGVKIVTKTTRNVFTIRNIDPITTGFLTNIFKYSLTIFVIVSALSSIGLKTSSIFAAFGTIGLVIGLAWQSALSNLASGLLIITFRIFKVGDYINIGNVTGKITNVEIFCTLFKTFDGTIISVPNGKILTENIINFSKSNEYRNKITLGIARNLIQKDINIIKKILLDTVSVNDKIIKNSIVNIIVDEITNNSINFTVFFWINDFINKKEICSDLINILKNNLELYEKSCVLWINND
;
A
#
# COMPACT_ATOMS: atom_id res chain seq x y z
N MET A 1 -74.08 32.96 27.04
CA MET A 1 -73.00 33.78 26.45
C MET A 1 -71.82 34.11 27.40
N ASN A 2 -71.81 33.68 28.68
CA ASN A 2 -70.83 34.15 29.68
C ASN A 2 -69.64 33.21 30.00
N LYS A 3 -69.64 31.94 29.52
CA LYS A 3 -68.51 31.01 29.75
C LYS A 3 -67.33 31.25 28.78
N PHE A 4 -67.60 31.77 27.59
CA PHE A 4 -66.57 32.00 26.57
C PHE A 4 -65.72 33.25 26.88
N THR A 5 -66.33 34.28 27.46
CA THR A 5 -65.64 35.50 27.91
C THR A 5 -64.71 35.21 29.09
N SER A 6 -65.12 34.36 30.05
CA SER A 6 -64.25 34.00 31.18
C SER A 6 -63.01 33.20 30.77
N VAL A 7 -63.14 32.33 29.76
CA VAL A 7 -62.00 31.58 29.22
C VAL A 7 -61.05 32.50 28.46
N LEU A 8 -61.57 33.44 27.68
CA LEU A 8 -60.77 34.46 26.99
C LEU A 8 -60.03 35.38 27.97
N ASP A 9 -60.69 35.77 29.07
CA ASP A 9 -60.07 36.62 30.09
C ASP A 9 -59.03 35.84 30.92
N PHE A 10 -59.28 34.55 31.20
CA PHE A 10 -58.28 33.66 31.79
C PHE A 10 -57.05 33.49 30.88
N ILE A 11 -57.26 33.28 29.58
CA ILE A 11 -56.17 33.19 28.59
C ILE A 11 -55.39 34.50 28.52
N LYS A 12 -56.07 35.66 28.51
CA LYS A 12 -55.41 36.97 28.50
C LYS A 12 -54.60 37.21 29.75
N LEU A 13 -55.13 36.88 30.93
CA LEU A 13 -54.41 37.02 32.21
C LEU A 13 -53.21 36.07 32.29
N TRP A 14 -53.39 34.82 31.87
CA TRP A 14 -52.31 33.84 31.82
C TRP A 14 -51.22 34.25 30.83
N ILE A 15 -51.57 34.75 29.65
CA ILE A 15 -50.62 35.30 28.67
C ILE A 15 -49.92 36.51 29.28
N PHE A 16 -50.66 37.46 29.88
CA PHE A 16 -50.12 38.68 30.48
C PHE A 16 -49.09 38.36 31.58
N GLN A 17 -49.39 37.38 32.43
CA GLN A 17 -48.53 36.94 33.52
C GLN A 17 -47.28 36.18 33.02
N ASN A 18 -47.38 35.47 31.89
CA ASN A 18 -46.28 34.70 31.30
C ASN A 18 -45.61 35.38 30.08
N ARG A 19 -45.87 36.68 29.84
CA ARG A 19 -45.39 37.41 28.64
C ARG A 19 -43.90 37.25 28.39
N VAL A 20 -43.09 37.40 29.43
CA VAL A 20 -41.62 37.33 29.33
C VAL A 20 -41.20 35.93 28.84
N PHE A 21 -41.76 34.86 29.44
CA PHE A 21 -41.49 33.49 29.04
C PHE A 21 -41.91 33.19 27.60
N ILE A 22 -43.10 33.67 27.18
CA ILE A 22 -43.61 33.50 25.82
C ILE A 22 -42.71 34.24 24.81
N LEU A 23 -42.27 35.47 25.12
CA LEU A 23 -41.38 36.25 24.25
C LEU A 23 -40.03 35.58 24.07
N TYR A 24 -39.41 35.07 25.14
CA TYR A 24 -38.16 34.32 25.07
C TYR A 24 -38.31 33.05 24.20
N GLN A 25 -39.40 32.30 24.37
CA GLN A 25 -39.60 31.08 23.60
C GLN A 25 -39.84 31.38 22.11
N CYS A 26 -40.55 32.46 21.79
CA CYS A 26 -40.74 32.93 20.41
C CYS A 26 -39.42 33.29 19.73
N GLU A 27 -38.47 33.93 20.43
CA GLU A 27 -37.14 34.25 19.90
C GLU A 27 -36.41 32.99 19.45
N HIS A 28 -36.37 31.96 20.29
CA HIS A 28 -35.74 30.67 19.98
C HIS A 28 -36.40 29.95 18.79
N PHE A 29 -37.73 29.99 18.66
CA PHE A 29 -38.42 29.41 17.50
C PHE A 29 -38.16 30.19 16.20
N VAL A 30 -38.08 31.52 16.27
CA VAL A 30 -37.74 32.36 15.10
C VAL A 30 -36.31 32.08 14.64
N LEU A 31 -35.35 32.02 15.57
CA LEU A 31 -33.96 31.65 15.27
C LEU A 31 -33.86 30.26 14.65
N ALA A 32 -34.57 29.27 15.21
CA ALA A 32 -34.60 27.92 14.64
C ALA A 32 -35.15 27.90 13.21
N GLY A 33 -36.22 28.66 12.96
CA GLY A 33 -36.80 28.82 11.62
C GLY A 33 -35.82 29.46 10.63
N MET A 34 -35.10 30.50 11.05
CA MET A 34 -34.05 31.13 10.24
C MET A 34 -32.91 30.15 9.93
N ILE A 35 -32.42 29.42 10.94
CA ILE A 35 -31.36 28.41 10.77
C ILE A 35 -31.80 27.33 9.77
N LEU A 36 -33.02 26.82 9.88
CA LEU A 36 -33.55 25.85 8.91
C LEU A 36 -33.63 26.43 7.51
N PHE A 37 -34.17 27.65 7.36
CA PHE A 37 -34.35 28.27 6.06
C PHE A 37 -33.02 28.54 5.36
N PHE A 38 -32.12 29.27 6.02
CA PHE A 38 -30.80 29.59 5.47
C PHE A 38 -29.89 28.37 5.38
N GLY A 39 -29.98 27.45 6.34
CA GLY A 39 -29.22 26.21 6.34
C GLY A 39 -29.59 25.31 5.16
N LEU A 40 -30.88 25.01 4.95
CA LEU A 40 -31.33 24.19 3.82
C LEU A 40 -31.06 24.87 2.47
N TRP A 41 -31.15 26.20 2.41
CA TRP A 41 -30.74 26.96 1.24
C TRP A 41 -29.23 26.82 0.98
N GLY A 42 -28.40 26.92 2.02
CA GLY A 42 -26.96 26.66 1.96
C GLY A 42 -26.64 25.24 1.49
N VAL A 43 -27.35 24.21 1.98
CA VAL A 43 -27.17 22.82 1.52
C VAL A 43 -27.44 22.70 0.02
N LYS A 44 -28.50 23.32 -0.49
CA LYS A 44 -28.78 23.33 -1.95
C LYS A 44 -27.65 23.98 -2.75
N ILE A 45 -27.08 25.08 -2.26
CA ILE A 45 -25.96 25.75 -2.93
C ILE A 45 -24.72 24.87 -2.94
N VAL A 46 -24.33 24.33 -1.78
CA VAL A 46 -23.14 23.48 -1.65
C VAL A 46 -23.27 22.25 -2.53
N THR A 47 -24.39 21.53 -2.45
CA THR A 47 -24.61 20.31 -3.25
C THR A 47 -24.65 20.58 -4.76
N LYS A 48 -25.26 21.69 -5.20
CA LYS A 48 -25.22 22.12 -6.60
C LYS A 48 -23.80 22.45 -7.05
N THR A 49 -23.02 23.12 -6.21
CA THR A 49 -21.63 23.48 -6.50
C THR A 49 -20.75 22.23 -6.59
N THR A 50 -20.83 21.33 -5.61
CA THR A 50 -20.12 20.05 -5.61
C THR A 50 -20.42 19.24 -6.87
N ARG A 51 -21.71 19.13 -7.25
CA ARG A 51 -22.11 18.44 -8.47
C ARG A 51 -21.51 19.07 -9.71
N ASN A 52 -21.58 20.40 -9.84
CA ASN A 52 -21.01 21.12 -10.97
C ASN A 52 -19.49 20.92 -11.08
N VAL A 53 -18.77 20.98 -9.96
CA VAL A 53 -17.32 20.75 -9.91
C VAL A 53 -16.98 19.34 -10.38
N PHE A 54 -17.70 18.33 -9.88
CA PHE A 54 -17.47 16.93 -10.28
C PHE A 54 -17.79 16.68 -11.75
N THR A 55 -18.84 17.29 -12.30
CA THR A 55 -19.14 17.20 -13.73
C THR A 55 -18.09 17.89 -14.60
N ILE A 56 -17.57 19.05 -14.18
CA ILE A 56 -16.50 19.76 -14.92
C ILE A 56 -15.19 18.96 -14.91
N ARG A 57 -14.94 18.20 -13.83
CA ARG A 57 -13.79 17.31 -13.69
C ARG A 57 -13.97 15.97 -14.40
N ASN A 58 -15.06 15.75 -15.13
CA ASN A 58 -15.41 14.48 -15.80
C ASN A 58 -15.37 13.26 -14.85
N ILE A 59 -15.74 13.46 -13.58
CA ILE A 59 -15.92 12.35 -12.64
C ILE A 59 -17.15 11.55 -13.09
N ASP A 60 -17.10 10.23 -12.91
CA ASP A 60 -18.19 9.37 -13.36
C ASP A 60 -19.52 9.77 -12.67
N PRO A 61 -20.66 9.63 -13.38
CA PRO A 61 -21.96 10.05 -12.85
C PRO A 61 -22.38 9.32 -11.57
N ILE A 62 -21.93 8.08 -11.37
CA ILE A 62 -22.30 7.24 -10.22
C ILE A 62 -21.63 7.80 -8.96
N THR A 63 -20.32 7.99 -9.00
CA THR A 63 -19.51 8.58 -7.93
C THR A 63 -19.96 9.99 -7.63
N THR A 64 -20.25 10.79 -8.67
CA THR A 64 -20.80 12.15 -8.52
C THR A 64 -22.11 12.14 -7.73
N GLY A 65 -23.05 11.26 -8.11
CA GLY A 65 -24.33 11.11 -7.42
C GLY A 65 -24.17 10.64 -5.98
N PHE A 66 -23.32 9.64 -5.76
CA PHE A 66 -23.05 9.06 -4.44
C PHE A 66 -22.47 10.10 -3.46
N LEU A 67 -21.37 10.78 -3.84
CA LEU A 67 -20.74 11.80 -3.00
C LEU A 67 -21.66 13.00 -2.75
N THR A 68 -22.36 13.47 -3.79
CA THR A 68 -23.30 14.60 -3.63
C THR A 68 -24.41 14.26 -2.65
N ASN A 69 -24.92 13.02 -2.66
CA ASN A 69 -25.93 12.55 -1.72
C ASN A 69 -25.37 12.46 -0.29
N ILE A 70 -24.15 11.98 -0.10
CA ILE A 70 -23.49 11.98 1.23
C ILE A 70 -23.42 13.40 1.78
N PHE A 71 -22.90 14.37 1.01
CA PHE A 71 -22.85 15.77 1.43
C PHE A 71 -24.23 16.34 1.73
N LYS A 72 -25.22 16.06 0.88
CA LYS A 72 -26.60 16.52 1.06
C LYS A 72 -27.17 16.05 2.39
N TYR A 73 -27.12 14.74 2.66
CA TYR A 73 -27.71 14.18 3.88
C TYR A 73 -26.93 14.59 5.13
N SER A 74 -25.60 14.56 5.10
CA SER A 74 -24.76 14.97 6.23
C SER A 74 -25.01 16.44 6.63
N LEU A 75 -25.01 17.36 5.66
CA LEU A 75 -25.27 18.78 5.93
C LEU A 75 -26.72 19.03 6.35
N THR A 76 -27.69 18.32 5.77
CA THR A 76 -29.10 18.45 6.16
C THR A 76 -29.30 18.03 7.62
N ILE A 77 -28.71 16.90 8.02
CA ILE A 77 -28.74 16.43 9.41
C ILE A 77 -28.11 17.48 10.33
N PHE A 78 -26.95 18.03 9.96
CA PHE A 78 -26.28 19.07 10.74
C PHE A 78 -27.18 20.30 10.95
N VAL A 79 -27.81 20.81 9.89
CA VAL A 79 -28.75 21.94 9.95
C VAL A 79 -29.95 21.65 10.86
N ILE A 80 -30.53 20.44 10.77
CA ILE A 80 -31.66 20.04 11.62
C ILE A 80 -31.24 20.01 13.10
N VAL A 81 -30.09 19.43 13.41
CA VAL A 81 -29.57 19.37 14.79
C VAL A 81 -29.27 20.78 15.33
N SER A 82 -28.68 21.66 14.52
CA SER A 82 -28.45 23.07 14.90
C SER A 82 -29.76 23.80 15.20
N ALA A 83 -30.80 23.59 14.39
CA ALA A 83 -32.11 24.18 14.63
C ALA A 83 -32.76 23.66 15.93
N LEU A 84 -32.74 22.34 16.17
CA LEU A 84 -33.24 21.73 17.40
C LEU A 84 -32.51 22.27 18.65
N SER A 85 -31.19 22.47 18.55
CA SER A 85 -30.38 23.06 19.62
C SER A 85 -30.81 24.48 19.98
N SER A 86 -31.22 25.27 18.99
CA SER A 86 -31.63 26.67 19.19
C SER A 86 -32.97 26.82 19.95
N ILE A 87 -33.80 25.77 19.98
CA ILE A 87 -35.08 25.71 20.72
C ILE A 87 -34.86 25.27 22.19
N GLY A 88 -33.62 24.96 22.58
CA GLY A 88 -33.28 24.51 23.93
C GLY A 88 -33.43 23.01 24.16
N LEU A 89 -33.61 22.21 23.09
CA LEU A 89 -33.57 20.76 23.20
C LEU A 89 -32.14 20.30 23.48
N LYS A 90 -31.98 19.40 24.45
CA LYS A 90 -30.69 18.79 24.76
C LYS A 90 -30.23 17.91 23.60
N THR A 91 -29.32 18.43 22.78
CA THR A 91 -28.72 17.72 21.64
C THR A 91 -27.57 16.80 22.04
N SER A 92 -27.17 16.77 23.31
CA SER A 92 -26.06 15.95 23.83
C SER A 92 -26.21 14.46 23.52
N SER A 93 -27.42 13.91 23.62
CA SER A 93 -27.70 12.49 23.28
C SER A 93 -27.55 12.23 21.78
N ILE A 94 -27.92 13.19 20.94
CA ILE A 94 -27.76 13.13 19.48
C ILE A 94 -26.27 13.18 19.11
N PHE A 95 -25.51 14.09 19.71
CA PHE A 95 -24.06 14.15 19.52
C PHE A 95 -23.34 12.90 20.01
N ALA A 96 -23.77 12.32 21.14
CA ALA A 96 -23.25 11.04 21.61
C ALA A 96 -23.48 9.92 20.57
N ALA A 97 -24.69 9.82 20.01
CA ALA A 97 -25.01 8.85 18.97
C ALA A 97 -24.18 9.08 17.68
N PHE A 98 -24.02 10.33 17.23
CA PHE A 98 -23.15 10.66 16.10
C PHE A 98 -21.68 10.36 16.38
N GLY A 99 -21.21 10.54 17.61
CA GLY A 99 -19.88 10.15 18.03
C GLY A 99 -19.65 8.64 17.86
N THR A 100 -20.61 7.81 18.29
CA THR A 100 -20.56 6.36 18.10
C THR A 100 -20.57 5.97 16.62
N ILE A 101 -21.48 6.54 15.82
CA ILE A 101 -21.55 6.28 14.37
C ILE A 101 -20.25 6.70 13.68
N GLY A 102 -19.71 7.87 14.04
CA GLY A 102 -18.46 8.38 13.51
C GLY A 102 -17.27 7.47 13.82
N LEU A 103 -17.20 6.94 15.05
CA LEU A 103 -16.17 5.96 15.43
C LEU A 103 -16.28 4.69 14.58
N VAL A 104 -17.48 4.13 14.42
CA VAL A 104 -17.71 2.92 13.60
C VAL A 104 -17.30 3.15 12.14
N ILE A 105 -17.69 4.28 11.55
CA ILE A 105 -17.29 4.64 10.18
C ILE A 105 -15.77 4.82 10.09
N GLY A 106 -15.15 5.48 11.08
CA GLY A 106 -13.71 5.68 11.15
C GLY A 106 -12.94 4.36 11.21
N LEU A 107 -13.40 3.41 12.03
CA LEU A 107 -12.83 2.07 12.09
C LEU A 107 -13.01 1.30 10.78
N ALA A 108 -14.15 1.44 10.11
CA ALA A 108 -14.39 0.84 8.81
C ALA A 108 -13.43 1.37 7.72
N TRP A 109 -12.98 2.62 7.84
CA TRP A 109 -12.03 3.25 6.91
C TRP A 109 -10.56 3.17 7.34
N GLN A 110 -10.27 2.55 8.48
CA GLN A 110 -8.92 2.49 9.06
C GLN A 110 -7.89 1.96 8.05
N SER A 111 -8.22 0.91 7.29
CA SER A 111 -7.32 0.32 6.29
C SER A 111 -7.03 1.28 5.13
N ALA A 112 -8.04 1.97 4.60
CA ALA A 112 -7.86 2.92 3.50
C ALA A 112 -6.96 4.10 3.91
N LEU A 113 -7.17 4.63 5.13
CA LEU A 113 -6.37 5.71 5.68
C LEU A 113 -4.92 5.28 5.95
N SER A 114 -4.72 4.05 6.45
CA SER A 114 -3.39 3.46 6.63
C SER A 114 -2.64 3.31 5.30
N ASN A 115 -3.32 2.86 4.24
CA ASN A 115 -2.73 2.76 2.91
C ASN A 115 -2.35 4.13 2.33
N LEU A 116 -3.19 5.15 2.51
CA LEU A 116 -2.89 6.52 2.10
C LEU A 116 -1.65 7.07 2.82
N ALA A 117 -1.61 6.93 4.15
CA ALA A 117 -0.47 7.38 4.95
C ALA A 117 0.81 6.64 4.52
N SER A 118 0.71 5.34 4.29
CA SER A 118 1.84 4.51 3.83
C SER A 118 2.33 4.91 2.45
N GLY A 119 1.43 5.21 1.52
CA GLY A 119 1.79 5.74 0.20
C GLY A 119 2.54 7.07 0.30
N LEU A 120 2.07 7.98 1.15
CA LEU A 120 2.74 9.26 1.39
C LEU A 120 4.15 9.06 1.99
N LEU A 121 4.32 8.14 2.94
CA LEU A 121 5.62 7.82 3.52
C LEU A 121 6.59 7.23 2.49
N ILE A 122 6.13 6.29 1.65
CA ILE A 122 6.93 5.70 0.57
C ILE A 122 7.46 6.81 -0.36
N ILE A 123 6.60 7.73 -0.78
CA ILE A 123 6.94 8.83 -1.69
C ILE A 123 7.90 9.83 -1.02
N THR A 124 7.61 10.21 0.23
CA THR A 124 8.37 11.22 0.97
C THR A 124 9.77 10.74 1.29
N PHE A 125 9.90 9.53 1.83
CA PHE A 125 11.19 8.95 2.22
C PHE A 125 11.90 8.21 1.08
N ARG A 126 11.25 8.04 -0.08
CA ARG A 126 11.79 7.35 -1.26
C ARG A 126 12.40 6.00 -0.89
N ILE A 127 11.65 5.20 -0.12
CA ILE A 127 12.08 3.88 0.37
C ILE A 127 12.49 2.97 -0.82
N PHE A 128 11.77 3.12 -1.93
CA PHE A 128 12.09 2.62 -3.27
C PHE A 128 11.57 3.62 -4.32
N LYS A 129 11.91 3.39 -5.59
CA LYS A 129 11.46 4.22 -6.72
C LYS A 129 10.81 3.39 -7.82
N VAL A 130 10.03 4.06 -8.67
CA VAL A 130 9.56 3.47 -9.91
C VAL A 130 10.75 3.02 -10.74
N GLY A 131 10.72 1.77 -11.19
CA GLY A 131 11.82 1.12 -11.89
C GLY A 131 12.66 0.18 -11.02
N ASP A 132 12.59 0.27 -9.69
CA ASP A 132 13.31 -0.65 -8.81
C ASP A 132 12.70 -2.06 -8.90
N TYR A 133 13.57 -3.07 -8.89
CA TYR A 133 13.21 -4.47 -8.69
C TYR A 133 13.28 -4.79 -7.21
N ILE A 134 12.13 -5.13 -6.62
CA ILE A 134 12.05 -5.44 -5.20
C ILE A 134 11.26 -6.73 -4.96
N ASN A 135 11.52 -7.36 -3.82
CA ASN A 135 10.72 -8.43 -3.27
C ASN A 135 10.11 -7.99 -1.94
N ILE A 136 8.79 -8.15 -1.83
CA ILE A 136 8.00 -7.86 -0.64
C ILE A 136 7.17 -9.10 -0.33
N GLY A 137 7.54 -9.82 0.73
CA GLY A 137 6.92 -11.09 1.10
C GLY A 137 6.99 -12.12 -0.05
N ASN A 138 5.83 -12.42 -0.64
CA ASN A 138 5.70 -13.38 -1.75
C ASN A 138 5.59 -12.71 -3.13
N VAL A 139 5.71 -11.38 -3.19
CA VAL A 139 5.58 -10.62 -4.44
C VAL A 139 6.96 -10.11 -4.85
N THR A 140 7.46 -10.60 -5.99
CA THR A 140 8.71 -10.12 -6.60
C THR A 140 8.41 -9.50 -7.96
N GLY A 141 8.90 -8.29 -8.19
CA GLY A 141 8.72 -7.63 -9.48
C GLY A 141 9.34 -6.25 -9.55
N LYS A 142 9.25 -5.65 -10.74
CA LYS A 142 9.66 -4.27 -11.01
C LYS A 142 8.52 -3.32 -10.66
N ILE A 143 8.81 -2.26 -9.92
CA ILE A 143 7.81 -1.24 -9.61
C ILE A 143 7.49 -0.45 -10.88
N THR A 144 6.21 -0.43 -11.28
CA THR A 144 5.74 0.34 -12.43
C THR A 144 5.14 1.67 -12.01
N ASN A 145 4.40 1.71 -10.90
CA ASN A 145 3.79 2.94 -10.39
C ASN A 145 3.54 2.88 -8.88
N VAL A 146 3.58 4.03 -8.22
CA VAL A 146 3.17 4.18 -6.81
C VAL A 146 1.94 5.07 -6.78
N GLU A 147 0.77 4.47 -6.54
CA GLU A 147 -0.50 5.18 -6.41
C GLU A 147 -0.79 5.52 -4.95
N ILE A 148 -1.87 6.29 -4.71
CA ILE A 148 -2.23 6.79 -3.37
C ILE A 148 -2.44 5.63 -2.38
N PHE A 149 -3.11 4.56 -2.80
CA PHE A 149 -3.48 3.44 -1.92
C PHE A 149 -2.69 2.15 -2.17
N CYS A 150 -2.10 1.99 -3.36
CA CYS A 150 -1.38 0.77 -3.74
C CYS A 150 -0.18 1.07 -4.62
N THR A 151 0.75 0.13 -4.68
CA THR A 151 1.90 0.14 -5.60
C THR A 151 1.72 -0.98 -6.61
N LEU A 152 1.99 -0.67 -7.87
CA LEU A 152 1.90 -1.60 -8.99
C LEU A 152 3.28 -2.20 -9.28
N PHE A 153 3.29 -3.52 -9.43
CA PHE A 153 4.46 -4.33 -9.74
C PHE A 153 4.24 -5.04 -11.06
N LYS A 154 5.28 -5.12 -11.89
CA LYS A 154 5.33 -6.02 -13.05
C LYS A 154 6.24 -7.19 -12.71
N THR A 155 5.68 -8.40 -12.71
CA THR A 155 6.45 -9.63 -12.48
C THR A 155 7.34 -9.96 -13.68
N PHE A 156 8.24 -10.93 -13.52
CA PHE A 156 9.03 -11.47 -14.63
C PHE A 156 8.15 -12.13 -15.70
N ASP A 157 7.00 -12.68 -15.31
CA ASP A 157 6.01 -13.28 -16.22
C ASP A 157 5.16 -12.24 -16.95
N GLY A 158 5.40 -10.94 -16.69
CA GLY A 158 4.72 -9.83 -17.35
C GLY A 158 3.35 -9.47 -16.76
N THR A 159 2.90 -10.14 -15.70
CA THR A 159 1.65 -9.81 -15.00
C THR A 159 1.80 -8.56 -14.13
N ILE A 160 0.71 -7.81 -13.97
CA ILE A 160 0.66 -6.63 -13.09
C ILE A 160 0.00 -7.03 -11.77
N ILE A 161 0.70 -6.81 -10.66
CA ILE A 161 0.22 -7.06 -9.30
C ILE A 161 0.06 -5.71 -8.60
N SER A 162 -1.11 -5.49 -8.01
CA SER A 162 -1.38 -4.33 -7.15
C SER A 162 -1.27 -4.74 -5.68
N VAL A 163 -0.38 -4.07 -4.94
CA VAL A 163 -0.17 -4.34 -3.51
C VAL A 163 -0.53 -3.10 -2.70
N PRO A 164 -1.40 -3.20 -1.68
CA PRO A 164 -1.75 -2.07 -0.81
C PRO A 164 -0.50 -1.50 -0.12
N ASN A 165 -0.35 -0.18 -0.12
CA ASN A 165 0.84 0.49 0.40
C ASN A 165 1.09 0.19 1.90
N GLY A 166 0.02 0.04 2.68
CA GLY A 166 0.09 -0.34 4.09
C GLY A 166 0.72 -1.71 4.29
N LYS A 167 0.41 -2.68 3.41
CA LYS A 167 1.02 -4.00 3.45
C LYS A 167 2.52 -3.95 3.13
N ILE A 168 2.93 -3.05 2.23
CA ILE A 168 4.34 -2.90 1.84
C ILE A 168 5.19 -2.44 3.01
N LEU A 169 4.72 -1.46 3.79
CA LEU A 169 5.48 -0.94 4.93
C LEU A 169 5.53 -1.87 6.14
N THR A 170 4.59 -2.82 6.24
CA THR A 170 4.60 -3.83 7.31
C THR A 170 5.49 -5.04 7.01
N GLU A 171 5.92 -5.20 5.77
CA GLU A 171 6.71 -6.35 5.30
C GLU A 171 8.19 -5.97 5.13
N ASN A 172 9.06 -6.98 5.14
CA ASN A 172 10.48 -6.76 4.81
C ASN A 172 10.61 -6.45 3.31
N ILE A 173 11.29 -5.34 2.99
CA ILE A 173 11.53 -4.89 1.63
C ILE A 173 12.96 -5.27 1.21
N ILE A 174 13.08 -6.23 0.31
CA ILE A 174 14.36 -6.60 -0.30
C ILE A 174 14.47 -5.84 -1.61
N ASN A 175 15.28 -4.79 -1.64
CA ASN A 175 15.51 -4.02 -2.87
C ASN A 175 16.76 -4.54 -3.57
N PHE A 176 16.57 -5.17 -4.73
CA PHE A 176 17.69 -5.63 -5.54
C PHE A 176 18.37 -4.43 -6.19
N SER A 177 17.63 -3.52 -6.82
CA SER A 177 18.17 -2.39 -7.59
C SER A 177 19.02 -1.37 -6.81
N LYS A 178 18.99 -1.39 -5.48
CA LYS A 178 19.78 -0.47 -4.64
C LYS A 178 21.24 -0.92 -4.44
N SER A 179 21.52 -2.22 -4.60
CA SER A 179 22.88 -2.76 -4.62
C SER A 179 23.38 -2.84 -6.07
N ASN A 180 24.60 -2.40 -6.33
CA ASN A 180 25.22 -2.56 -7.66
C ASN A 180 25.92 -3.92 -7.83
N GLU A 181 26.05 -4.69 -6.75
CA GLU A 181 26.77 -5.96 -6.74
C GLU A 181 25.90 -7.03 -6.09
N TYR A 182 25.80 -8.19 -6.75
CA TYR A 182 25.01 -9.33 -6.28
C TYR A 182 25.87 -10.57 -6.19
N ARG A 183 25.99 -11.12 -4.98
CA ARG A 183 26.65 -12.41 -4.79
C ARG A 183 25.74 -13.54 -5.23
N ASN A 184 26.26 -14.38 -6.10
CA ASN A 184 25.62 -15.61 -6.57
C ASN A 184 26.47 -16.81 -6.23
N LYS A 185 25.87 -18.00 -6.32
CA LYS A 185 26.52 -19.27 -6.06
C LYS A 185 26.18 -20.26 -7.16
N ILE A 186 27.15 -21.08 -7.57
CA ILE A 186 26.92 -22.27 -8.40
C ILE A 186 27.53 -23.45 -7.66
N THR A 187 26.77 -24.53 -7.52
CA THR A 187 27.22 -25.76 -6.87
C THR A 187 27.43 -26.86 -7.91
N LEU A 188 28.60 -27.48 -7.87
CA LEU A 188 29.08 -28.46 -8.85
C LEU A 188 29.43 -29.76 -8.13
N GLY A 189 28.80 -30.86 -8.50
CA GLY A 189 29.17 -32.20 -8.02
C GLY A 189 30.19 -32.84 -8.94
N ILE A 190 31.42 -33.04 -8.46
CA ILE A 190 32.52 -33.64 -9.25
C ILE A 190 32.78 -35.07 -8.75
N ALA A 191 32.94 -36.03 -9.66
CA ALA A 191 33.08 -37.44 -9.31
C ALA A 191 34.36 -37.74 -8.50
N ARG A 192 34.20 -38.47 -7.39
CA ARG A 192 35.26 -38.66 -6.37
C ARG A 192 36.46 -39.46 -6.87
N ASN A 193 36.24 -40.40 -7.78
CA ASN A 193 37.28 -41.22 -8.42
C ASN A 193 38.30 -40.39 -9.23
N LEU A 194 37.98 -39.16 -9.58
CA LEU A 194 38.80 -38.29 -10.44
C LEU A 194 39.58 -37.26 -9.61
N ILE A 195 39.16 -37.04 -8.36
CA ILE A 195 39.72 -36.02 -7.45
C ILE A 195 40.94 -36.53 -6.67
N GLN A 196 41.24 -37.83 -6.79
CA GLN A 196 42.38 -38.47 -6.12
C GLN A 196 43.75 -37.88 -6.49
N LYS A 197 43.83 -37.07 -7.56
CA LYS A 197 45.09 -36.48 -8.03
C LYS A 197 45.41 -35.08 -7.53
N ASP A 198 44.42 -34.18 -7.31
CA ASP A 198 44.63 -32.89 -6.61
C ASP A 198 43.37 -32.00 -6.60
N ILE A 199 42.79 -31.78 -5.41
CA ILE A 199 41.68 -30.81 -5.21
C ILE A 199 42.09 -29.39 -5.61
N ASN A 200 43.37 -29.06 -5.46
CA ASN A 200 43.91 -27.73 -5.74
C ASN A 200 43.87 -27.41 -7.25
N ILE A 201 44.05 -28.41 -8.12
CA ILE A 201 43.97 -28.22 -9.58
C ILE A 201 42.53 -27.86 -9.98
N ILE A 202 41.55 -28.57 -9.42
CA ILE A 202 40.13 -28.31 -9.69
C ILE A 202 39.75 -26.89 -9.22
N LYS A 203 40.16 -26.51 -8.00
CA LYS A 203 39.93 -25.14 -7.50
C LYS A 203 40.54 -24.09 -8.44
N LYS A 204 41.73 -24.35 -8.97
CA LYS A 204 42.40 -23.44 -9.91
C LYS A 204 41.63 -23.33 -11.23
N ILE A 205 41.20 -24.44 -11.82
CA ILE A 205 40.41 -24.44 -13.07
C ILE A 205 39.09 -23.66 -12.89
N LEU A 206 38.40 -23.89 -11.76
CA LEU A 206 37.18 -23.17 -11.43
C LEU A 206 37.45 -21.67 -11.29
N LEU A 207 38.51 -21.27 -10.59
CA LEU A 207 38.87 -19.88 -10.37
C LEU A 207 39.26 -19.18 -11.69
N ASP A 208 40.05 -19.84 -12.53
CA ASP A 208 40.47 -19.33 -13.83
C ASP A 208 39.25 -19.14 -14.75
N THR A 209 38.33 -20.11 -14.77
CA THR A 209 37.10 -20.04 -15.60
C THR A 209 36.20 -18.87 -15.20
N VAL A 210 36.02 -18.67 -13.90
CA VAL A 210 35.18 -17.59 -13.35
C VAL A 210 35.83 -16.24 -13.60
N SER A 211 37.16 -16.13 -13.49
CA SER A 211 37.91 -14.88 -13.65
C SER A 211 37.97 -14.38 -15.11
N VAL A 212 37.89 -15.28 -16.09
CA VAL A 212 37.92 -14.94 -17.51
C VAL A 212 36.59 -14.36 -18.00
N ASN A 213 35.48 -14.63 -17.32
CA ASN A 213 34.17 -14.17 -17.78
C ASN A 213 33.95 -12.67 -17.54
N ASP A 214 33.76 -11.90 -18.61
CA ASP A 214 33.55 -10.46 -18.55
C ASP A 214 32.27 -10.03 -17.82
N LYS A 215 31.29 -10.93 -17.64
CA LYS A 215 30.04 -10.64 -16.90
C LYS A 215 30.24 -10.69 -15.37
N ILE A 216 31.39 -11.15 -14.88
CA ILE A 216 31.73 -11.21 -13.45
C ILE A 216 32.57 -9.99 -13.06
N ILE A 217 32.35 -9.48 -11.84
CA ILE A 217 33.11 -8.35 -11.31
C ILE A 217 34.56 -8.78 -11.05
N LYS A 218 35.50 -8.30 -11.88
CA LYS A 218 36.94 -8.69 -11.86
C LYS A 218 37.65 -8.40 -10.54
N ASN A 219 37.20 -7.39 -9.79
CA ASN A 219 37.78 -7.02 -8.48
C ASN A 219 37.06 -7.66 -7.27
N SER A 220 36.11 -8.57 -7.52
CA SER A 220 35.36 -9.22 -6.44
C SER A 220 36.06 -10.49 -5.94
N ILE A 221 35.88 -10.80 -4.65
CA ILE A 221 36.43 -12.01 -4.06
C ILE A 221 35.62 -13.21 -4.56
N VAL A 222 36.24 -14.02 -5.43
CA VAL A 222 35.71 -15.34 -5.84
C VAL A 222 36.12 -16.36 -4.79
N ASN A 223 35.13 -16.93 -4.09
CA ASN A 223 35.37 -17.95 -3.07
C ASN A 223 34.90 -19.31 -3.54
N ILE A 224 35.78 -20.29 -3.51
CA ILE A 224 35.47 -21.68 -3.86
C ILE A 224 35.60 -22.52 -2.59
N ILE A 225 34.48 -23.04 -2.12
CA ILE A 225 34.42 -23.90 -0.94
C ILE A 225 34.04 -25.32 -1.36
N VAL A 226 34.54 -26.29 -0.60
CA VAL A 226 34.01 -27.65 -0.62
C VAL A 226 32.83 -27.63 0.35
N ASP A 227 31.63 -27.81 -0.18
CA ASP A 227 30.38 -27.69 0.58
C ASP A 227 30.07 -29.03 1.27
N GLU A 228 30.13 -30.12 0.50
CA GLU A 228 29.80 -31.46 0.98
C GLU A 228 30.64 -32.52 0.24
N ILE A 229 31.00 -33.59 0.95
CA ILE A 229 31.65 -34.77 0.38
C ILE A 229 30.70 -35.95 0.51
N THR A 230 30.22 -36.48 -0.62
CA THR A 230 29.35 -37.66 -0.67
C THR A 230 30.15 -38.92 -1.05
N ASN A 231 29.46 -40.06 -1.15
CA ASN A 231 30.08 -41.31 -1.59
C ASN A 231 30.56 -41.24 -3.04
N ASN A 232 29.86 -40.49 -3.91
CA ASN A 232 30.13 -40.46 -5.34
C ASN A 232 30.67 -39.11 -5.83
N SER A 233 30.41 -38.00 -5.12
CA SER A 233 30.82 -36.65 -5.51
C SER A 233 31.50 -35.87 -4.40
N ILE A 234 32.35 -34.92 -4.77
CA ILE A 234 32.70 -33.78 -3.94
C ILE A 234 31.98 -32.56 -4.52
N ASN A 235 31.18 -31.91 -3.70
CA ASN A 235 30.37 -30.75 -4.08
C ASN A 235 31.19 -29.48 -3.83
N PHE A 236 31.46 -28.72 -4.89
CA PHE A 236 32.12 -27.43 -4.82
C PHE A 236 31.09 -26.33 -5.01
N THR A 237 31.05 -25.37 -4.09
CA THR A 237 30.22 -24.17 -4.23
C THR A 237 31.13 -22.98 -4.55
N VAL A 238 30.86 -22.38 -5.71
CA VAL A 238 31.59 -21.23 -6.26
C VAL A 238 30.76 -19.98 -6.04
N PHE A 239 31.27 -19.06 -5.23
CA PHE A 239 30.67 -17.74 -5.03
C PHE A 239 31.33 -16.70 -5.93
N PHE A 240 30.51 -15.92 -6.63
CA PHE A 240 30.95 -14.84 -7.52
C PHE A 240 29.97 -13.67 -7.47
N TRP A 241 30.41 -12.50 -7.90
CA TRP A 241 29.59 -11.30 -7.92
C TRP A 241 29.28 -10.84 -9.34
N ILE A 242 28.05 -10.39 -9.57
CA ILE A 242 27.58 -9.83 -10.85
C ILE A 242 26.93 -8.47 -10.60
N ASN A 243 26.89 -7.62 -11.61
CA ASN A 243 26.19 -6.32 -11.54
C ASN A 243 24.74 -6.40 -12.02
N ASP A 244 24.39 -7.42 -12.81
CA ASP A 244 23.08 -7.50 -13.46
C ASP A 244 22.20 -8.56 -12.80
N PHE A 245 21.30 -8.11 -11.92
CA PHE A 245 20.33 -8.99 -11.28
C PHE A 245 19.29 -9.54 -12.26
N ILE A 246 18.90 -8.76 -13.28
CA ILE A 246 17.83 -9.13 -14.20
C ILE A 246 18.26 -10.34 -15.04
N ASN A 247 19.49 -10.29 -15.55
CA ASN A 247 20.05 -11.36 -16.38
C ASN A 247 20.79 -12.43 -15.56
N LYS A 248 20.67 -12.43 -14.22
CA LYS A 248 21.32 -13.40 -13.32
C LYS A 248 21.19 -14.84 -13.84
N LYS A 249 19.98 -15.26 -14.21
CA LYS A 249 19.73 -16.65 -14.64
C LYS A 249 20.49 -17.02 -15.91
N GLU A 250 20.55 -16.10 -16.87
CA GLU A 250 21.30 -16.28 -18.13
C GLU A 250 22.80 -16.36 -17.85
N ILE A 251 23.33 -15.43 -17.03
CA ILE A 251 24.75 -15.40 -16.65
C ILE A 251 25.15 -16.70 -15.94
N CYS A 252 24.33 -17.17 -15.01
CA CYS A 252 24.58 -18.45 -14.34
C CYS A 252 24.53 -19.63 -15.33
N SER A 253 23.57 -19.66 -16.25
CA SER A 253 23.50 -20.72 -17.27
C SER A 253 24.71 -20.74 -18.20
N ASP A 254 25.18 -19.57 -18.63
CA ASP A 254 26.40 -19.43 -19.45
C ASP A 254 27.62 -19.96 -18.68
N LEU A 255 27.77 -19.55 -17.43
CA LEU A 255 28.85 -20.01 -16.55
C LEU A 255 28.82 -21.52 -16.32
N ILE A 256 27.64 -22.10 -16.09
CA ILE A 256 27.44 -23.54 -15.93
C ILE A 256 27.97 -24.29 -17.16
N ASN A 257 27.63 -23.83 -18.37
CA ASN A 257 28.08 -24.46 -19.62
C ASN A 257 29.60 -24.35 -19.80
N ILE A 258 30.19 -23.18 -19.51
CA ILE A 258 31.64 -22.98 -19.62
C ILE A 258 32.39 -23.84 -18.60
N LEU A 259 31.93 -23.86 -17.35
CA LEU A 259 32.51 -24.68 -16.29
C LEU A 259 32.46 -26.16 -16.64
N LYS A 260 31.31 -26.64 -17.15
CA LYS A 260 31.17 -28.02 -17.61
C LYS A 260 32.16 -28.36 -18.72
N ASN A 261 32.24 -27.52 -19.77
CA ASN A 261 33.14 -27.76 -20.90
C ASN A 261 34.61 -27.78 -20.47
N ASN A 262 35.05 -26.85 -19.62
CA ASN A 262 36.43 -26.79 -19.15
C ASN A 262 36.81 -27.99 -18.27
N LEU A 263 35.87 -28.49 -17.46
CA LEU A 263 36.08 -29.70 -16.67
C LEU A 263 36.09 -30.97 -17.54
N GLU A 264 35.25 -31.05 -18.57
CA GLU A 264 35.24 -32.18 -19.52
C GLU A 264 36.48 -32.22 -20.43
N LEU A 265 37.08 -31.06 -20.74
CA LEU A 265 38.37 -30.97 -21.42
C LEU A 265 39.52 -31.53 -20.57
N TYR A 266 39.44 -31.37 -19.25
CA TYR A 266 40.42 -31.93 -18.33
C TYR A 266 40.26 -33.45 -18.23
N GLU A 267 39.03 -33.93 -18.03
CA GLU A 267 38.74 -35.35 -17.98
C GLU A 267 37.26 -35.64 -18.30
N LYS A 268 37.01 -36.58 -19.23
CA LYS A 268 35.66 -36.89 -19.71
C LYS A 268 34.75 -37.38 -18.58
N SER A 269 33.53 -36.86 -18.54
CA SER A 269 32.48 -37.27 -17.59
C SER A 269 32.78 -36.98 -16.11
N CYS A 270 33.55 -35.93 -15.81
CA CYS A 270 33.85 -35.51 -14.43
C CYS A 270 32.67 -34.94 -13.64
N VAL A 271 31.76 -34.23 -14.33
CA VAL A 271 30.69 -33.49 -13.69
C VAL A 271 29.45 -34.36 -13.62
N LEU A 272 29.01 -34.68 -12.40
CA LEU A 272 27.83 -35.51 -12.17
C LEU A 272 26.55 -34.69 -12.24
N TRP A 273 26.58 -33.46 -11.70
CA TRP A 273 25.44 -32.54 -11.72
C TRP A 273 25.91 -31.11 -11.43
N ILE A 274 25.10 -30.14 -11.85
CA ILE A 274 25.29 -28.72 -11.58
C ILE A 274 23.97 -28.13 -11.13
N ASN A 275 23.98 -27.34 -10.06
CA ASN A 275 22.81 -26.63 -9.58
C ASN A 275 23.13 -25.15 -9.29
N ASN A 276 22.12 -24.30 -9.44
CA ASN A 276 22.14 -22.88 -9.14
C ASN A 276 20.81 -22.53 -8.47
N ASP A 277 20.84 -22.45 -7.14
CA ASP A 277 19.67 -22.08 -6.31
C ASP A 277 19.29 -20.59 -6.47
#